data_AF-A0A964W114-F1
#
_entry.id   AF-A0A964W114-F1
#
_cell.length_a   1.000
_cell.length_b   1.000
_cell.length_c   1.000
_cell.angle_alpha   90.00
_cell.angle_beta   90.00
_cell.angle_gamma   90.00
#
_symmetry.space_group_name_H-M   'P 1'
#
loop_
_entity.id
_entity.type
_entity.pdbx_description
1 polymer ?
#
loop_
_entity_poly.entity_id
_entity_poly.type
_entity_poly.pdbx_seq_one_letter_code
_entity_poly.pdbx_strand_id
1 'polypeptide(L)'
;MNQLSIRKRNELATKKKKGFTLIELIIVIAIIAILAAIAIPKFGQVKKDANFRADQANAKIIATAVAQAVSEGEITATADVTDAKIAKYIDGGAMPKSKTTGGSFTVTYDPPAPTGTGKGTKITMTDGATTQVVYGS
;
A
#
# COMPACT_ATOMS: atom_id res chain seq x y z
N MET A 1 -15.36 -34.11 -83.07
CA MET A 1 -16.30 -33.66 -82.02
C MET A 1 -15.84 -34.22 -80.68
N ASN A 2 -16.18 -33.51 -79.60
CA ASN A 2 -15.93 -33.77 -78.17
C ASN A 2 -14.63 -33.18 -77.59
N GLN A 3 -14.69 -32.33 -76.56
CA GLN A 3 -15.55 -31.19 -76.18
C GLN A 3 -14.76 -30.52 -75.05
N LEU A 4 -14.90 -29.20 -74.94
CA LEU A 4 -14.15 -28.32 -74.06
C LEU A 4 -14.33 -28.59 -72.55
N SER A 5 -13.32 -28.13 -71.80
CA SER A 5 -13.37 -27.52 -70.46
C SER A 5 -13.94 -28.39 -69.31
N ILE A 6 -13.36 -28.40 -68.11
CA ILE A 6 -13.37 -27.26 -67.18
C ILE A 6 -12.19 -27.44 -66.21
N ARG A 7 -11.19 -26.57 -66.30
CA ARG A 7 -10.22 -26.38 -65.21
C ARG A 7 -10.96 -25.63 -64.11
N LYS A 8 -11.28 -26.31 -63.00
CA LYS A 8 -11.76 -25.69 -61.77
C LYS A 8 -10.65 -24.77 -61.25
N ARG A 9 -10.66 -23.50 -61.69
CA ARG A 9 -9.80 -22.48 -61.11
C ARG A 9 -10.21 -22.42 -59.65
N ASN A 10 -9.26 -22.75 -58.77
CA ASN A 10 -9.37 -22.53 -57.33
C ASN A 10 -9.80 -21.08 -57.12
N GLU A 11 -11.09 -20.90 -56.88
CA GLU A 11 -11.66 -19.70 -56.28
C GLU A 11 -11.26 -19.74 -54.80
N LEU A 12 -9.95 -19.61 -54.54
CA LEU A 12 -9.45 -19.30 -53.21
C LEU A 12 -9.89 -17.86 -52.96
N ALA A 13 -11.10 -17.72 -52.41
CA ALA A 13 -11.63 -16.46 -51.93
C ALA A 13 -10.52 -15.74 -51.16
N THR A 14 -9.96 -14.68 -51.76
CA THR A 14 -8.99 -13.83 -51.11
C THR A 14 -9.73 -13.17 -49.95
N LYS A 15 -9.62 -13.78 -48.77
CA LYS A 15 -10.10 -13.18 -47.53
C LYS A 15 -9.39 -11.83 -47.41
N LYS A 16 -10.08 -10.75 -47.77
CA LYS A 16 -9.58 -9.38 -47.60
C LYS A 16 -9.23 -9.25 -46.12
N LYS A 17 -7.93 -9.24 -45.80
CA LYS A 17 -7.48 -8.94 -44.44
C LYS A 17 -7.91 -7.51 -44.17
N LYS A 18 -8.94 -7.33 -43.33
CA LYS A 18 -9.32 -6.02 -42.82
C LYS A 18 -8.19 -5.57 -41.90
N GLY A 19 -7.34 -4.67 -42.38
CA GLY A 19 -6.35 -3.99 -41.57
C GLY A 19 -7.02 -2.94 -40.69
N PHE A 20 -6.43 -2.66 -39.54
CA PHE A 20 -6.83 -1.56 -38.67
C PHE A 20 -6.55 -0.23 -39.37
N THR A 21 -7.50 0.70 -39.34
CA THR A 21 -7.31 2.03 -39.92
C THR A 21 -6.49 2.91 -38.98
N LEU A 22 -5.70 3.84 -39.54
CA LEU A 22 -4.95 4.79 -38.71
C LEU A 22 -5.89 5.67 -37.86
N ILE A 23 -7.08 5.97 -38.37
CA ILE A 23 -8.08 6.76 -37.64
C ILE A 23 -8.63 6.01 -36.42
N GLU A 24 -8.84 4.69 -36.53
CA GLU A 24 -9.24 3.86 -35.38
C GLU A 24 -8.16 3.89 -34.29
N LEU A 25 -6.88 3.90 -34.66
CA LEU A 25 -5.79 3.99 -33.68
C LEU A 25 -5.72 5.37 -33.01
N ILE A 26 -5.92 6.44 -33.78
CA ILE A 26 -5.88 7.82 -33.28
C ILE A 26 -6.99 8.06 -32.25
N ILE A 27 -8.20 7.56 -32.50
CA ILE A 27 -9.32 7.73 -31.56
C ILE A 27 -9.06 6.97 -30.27
N VAL A 28 -8.47 5.77 -30.33
CA VAL A 28 -8.17 4.97 -29.14
C VAL A 28 -7.18 5.67 -28.22
N ILE A 29 -6.07 6.17 -28.76
CA ILE A 29 -5.07 6.88 -27.95
C ILE A 29 -5.63 8.21 -27.41
N ALA A 30 -6.52 8.88 -28.15
CA ALA A 30 -7.18 10.10 -27.70
C ALA A 30 -8.07 9.84 -26.47
N ILE A 31 -8.86 8.76 -26.47
CA ILE A 31 -9.69 8.39 -25.32
C ILE A 31 -8.82 7.97 -24.13
N ILE A 32 -7.77 7.16 -24.36
CA ILE A 32 -6.83 6.76 -23.30
C ILE A 32 -6.17 7.99 -22.66
N ALA A 33 -5.79 9.00 -23.45
CA ALA A 33 -5.19 10.23 -22.94
C ALA A 33 -6.12 11.00 -22.00
N ILE A 34 -7.42 11.10 -22.33
CA ILE A 34 -8.43 11.76 -21.48
C ILE A 34 -8.60 11.00 -20.16
N LEU A 35 -8.72 9.67 -20.21
CA LEU A 35 -8.86 8.84 -19.02
C LEU A 35 -7.62 8.91 -18.12
N ALA A 36 -6.42 8.84 -18.72
CA ALA A 36 -5.15 8.91 -18.01
C ALA A 36 -4.97 10.28 -17.30
N ALA A 37 -5.38 11.37 -17.94
CA ALA A 37 -5.28 12.72 -17.37
C ALA A 37 -6.05 12.86 -16.04
N ILE A 38 -7.19 12.17 -15.89
CA ILE A 38 -7.99 12.19 -14.65
C ILE A 38 -7.51 11.14 -13.65
N ALA A 39 -7.11 9.96 -14.14
CA ALA A 39 -6.76 8.82 -13.29
C ALA A 39 -5.41 8.99 -12.56
N ILE A 40 -4.37 9.48 -13.26
CA ILE A 40 -3.01 9.62 -12.73
C ILE A 40 -2.96 10.50 -11.46
N PRO A 41 -3.52 11.72 -11.43
CA PRO A 41 -3.43 12.57 -10.24
C PRO A 41 -4.19 11.99 -9.04
N LYS A 42 -5.32 11.31 -9.28
CA LYS A 42 -6.11 10.70 -8.19
C LYS A 42 -5.42 9.47 -7.59
N PHE A 43 -4.77 8.66 -8.41
CA PHE A 43 -4.12 7.43 -7.95
C PHE A 43 -3.02 7.69 -6.91
N GLY A 44 -2.25 8.78 -7.07
CA GLY A 44 -1.20 9.15 -6.12
C GLY A 44 -1.73 9.49 -4.73
N GLN A 45 -2.83 10.24 -4.64
CA GLN A 45 -3.44 10.62 -3.36
C GLN A 45 -4.08 9.42 -2.65
N VAL A 46 -4.87 8.62 -3.39
CA VAL A 46 -5.50 7.41 -2.84
C VAL A 46 -4.46 6.44 -2.28
N LYS A 47 -3.31 6.28 -2.96
CA LYS A 47 -2.21 5.44 -2.47
C LYS A 47 -1.61 5.98 -1.16
N LYS A 48 -1.38 7.30 -1.06
CA LYS A 48 -0.86 7.92 0.16
C LYS A 48 -1.84 7.75 1.33
N ASP A 49 -3.12 8.00 1.10
CA ASP A 49 -4.16 7.84 2.13
C ASP A 49 -4.30 6.38 2.56
N ALA A 50 -4.25 5.43 1.61
CA ALA A 50 -4.27 4.00 1.93
C ALA A 50 -3.06 3.59 2.79
N ASN A 51 -1.87 4.10 2.46
CA ASN A 51 -0.66 3.85 3.23
C ASN A 51 -0.75 4.43 4.65
N PHE A 52 -1.23 5.67 4.79
CA PHE A 52 -1.41 6.31 6.10
C PHE A 52 -2.44 5.57 6.97
N ARG A 53 -3.55 5.11 6.36
CA ARG A 53 -4.55 4.31 7.08
C ARG A 53 -4.02 2.94 7.50
N ALA A 54 -3.22 2.29 6.66
CA ALA A 54 -2.55 1.04 7.03
C ALA A 54 -1.56 1.27 8.20
N ASP A 55 -0.86 2.40 8.19
CA ASP A 55 0.06 2.80 9.23
C ASP A 55 -0.64 3.08 10.57
N GLN A 56 -1.81 3.71 10.53
CA GLN A 56 -2.65 3.88 11.72
C GLN A 56 -3.15 2.54 12.29
N ALA A 57 -3.52 1.60 11.43
CA ALA A 57 -3.92 0.26 11.86
C ALA A 57 -2.74 -0.50 12.51
N ASN A 58 -1.57 -0.46 11.87
CA ASN A 58 -0.34 -1.04 12.41
C ASN A 58 0.06 -0.41 13.75
N ALA A 59 -0.08 0.92 13.89
CA ALA A 59 0.17 1.60 15.16
C ALA A 59 -0.76 1.11 16.28
N LYS A 60 -2.04 0.83 15.99
CA LYS A 60 -2.96 0.26 17.00
C LYS A 60 -2.56 -1.15 17.42
N ILE A 61 -2.08 -1.97 16.50
CA ILE A 61 -1.55 -3.31 16.80
C ILE A 61 -0.35 -3.18 17.75
N ILE A 62 0.60 -2.30 17.41
CA ILE A 62 1.76 -2.01 18.26
C ILE A 62 1.32 -1.48 19.63
N ALA A 63 0.36 -0.57 19.70
CA ALA A 63 -0.12 -0.01 20.97
C ALA A 63 -0.73 -1.10 21.87
N THR A 64 -1.50 -2.02 21.27
CA THR A 64 -2.08 -3.16 22.00
C THR A 64 -0.98 -4.10 22.52
N ALA A 65 0.04 -4.37 21.69
CA ALA A 65 1.20 -5.16 22.07
C ALA A 65 1.99 -4.51 23.23
N VAL A 66 2.18 -3.18 23.19
CA VAL A 66 2.80 -2.43 24.29
C VAL A 66 1.96 -2.51 25.56
N ALA A 67 0.64 -2.33 25.46
CA ALA A 67 -0.25 -2.43 26.63
C ALA A 67 -0.18 -3.82 27.27
N GLN A 68 -0.11 -4.88 26.47
CA GLN A 68 0.09 -6.23 26.96
C GLN A 68 1.47 -6.41 27.62
N ALA A 69 2.54 -5.92 26.99
CA ALA A 69 3.89 -5.96 27.56
C ALA A 69 3.99 -5.22 28.90
N VAL A 70 3.29 -4.09 29.03
CA VAL A 70 3.20 -3.33 30.29
C VAL A 70 2.43 -4.14 31.34
N SER A 71 1.31 -4.77 30.96
CA SER A 71 0.53 -5.60 31.88
C SER A 71 1.29 -6.83 32.38
N GLU A 72 2.19 -7.39 31.57
CA GLU A 72 3.05 -8.52 31.96
C GLU A 72 4.33 -8.05 32.71
N GLY A 73 4.53 -6.74 32.88
CA GLY A 73 5.70 -6.18 33.57
C GLY A 73 6.99 -6.18 32.75
N GLU A 74 6.93 -6.49 31.46
CA GLU A 74 8.08 -6.46 30.54
C GLU A 74 8.51 -5.03 30.18
N ILE A 75 7.54 -4.10 30.16
CA ILE A 75 7.76 -2.67 29.93
C ILE A 75 7.23 -1.89 31.12
N THR A 76 8.13 -1.29 31.90
CA THR A 76 7.76 -0.51 33.10
C THR A 76 8.24 0.93 33.01
N ALA A 77 9.28 1.19 32.22
CA ALA A 77 9.81 2.51 31.96
C ALA A 77 10.08 2.72 30.46
N THR A 78 10.33 3.97 30.06
CA THR A 78 10.65 4.31 28.67
C THR A 78 11.86 3.55 28.13
N ALA A 79 12.85 3.25 28.98
CA ALA A 79 14.05 2.51 28.60
C ALA A 79 13.78 1.02 28.27
N ASP A 80 12.66 0.46 28.73
CA ASP A 80 12.30 -0.94 28.48
C ASP A 80 11.72 -1.15 27.08
N VAL A 81 11.32 -0.08 26.40
CA VAL A 81 10.67 -0.14 25.10
C VAL A 81 11.69 -0.59 24.06
N THR A 82 11.57 -1.86 23.66
CA THR A 82 12.41 -2.47 22.62
C THR A 82 11.54 -3.25 21.65
N ASP A 83 11.93 -3.26 20.38
CA ASP A 83 11.21 -4.00 19.33
C ASP A 83 11.05 -5.48 19.69
N ALA A 84 12.05 -6.09 20.34
CA ALA A 84 11.99 -7.49 20.75
C ALA A 84 10.88 -7.76 21.78
N LYS A 85 10.75 -6.89 22.80
CA LYS A 85 9.73 -7.02 23.83
C LYS A 85 8.32 -6.80 23.29
N ILE A 86 8.17 -5.88 22.32
CA ILE A 86 6.87 -5.62 21.68
C ILE A 86 6.52 -6.73 20.70
N ALA A 87 7.48 -7.18 19.88
CA ALA A 87 7.25 -8.17 18.83
C ALA A 87 6.77 -9.52 19.37
N LYS A 88 7.08 -9.87 20.63
CA LYS A 88 6.51 -11.04 21.34
C LYS A 88 4.98 -11.04 21.33
N TYR A 89 4.35 -9.86 21.36
CA TYR A 89 2.91 -9.68 21.44
C TYR A 89 2.28 -9.29 20.10
N ILE A 90 3.05 -9.35 19.01
CA ILE A 90 2.55 -9.14 17.65
C ILE A 90 2.51 -10.49 16.96
N ASP A 91 1.38 -10.79 16.31
CA ASP A 91 1.25 -12.00 15.48
C ASP A 91 2.31 -12.02 14.38
N GLY A 92 3.05 -13.13 14.28
CA GLY A 92 4.22 -13.26 13.40
C GLY A 92 5.55 -12.77 13.97
N GLY A 93 5.60 -12.27 15.21
CA GLY A 93 6.86 -12.04 15.93
C GLY A 93 7.74 -10.93 15.36
N ALA A 94 7.18 -10.02 14.56
CA ALA A 94 7.93 -8.97 13.87
C ALA A 94 7.20 -7.63 13.92
N MET A 95 7.98 -6.56 14.09
CA MET A 95 7.46 -5.19 14.08
C MET A 95 6.95 -4.85 12.66
N PRO A 96 5.70 -4.36 12.50
CA PRO A 96 5.22 -3.93 11.20
C PRO A 96 6.03 -2.73 10.71
N LYS A 97 6.20 -2.60 9.40
CA LYS A 97 6.87 -1.45 8.76
C LYS A 97 5.86 -0.42 8.30
N SER A 98 6.25 0.86 8.33
CA SER A 98 5.44 1.92 7.75
C SER A 98 5.29 1.72 6.24
N LYS A 99 4.06 1.78 5.74
CA LYS A 99 3.74 1.82 4.31
C LYS A 99 3.92 3.22 3.72
N THR A 100 3.87 4.26 4.54
CA THR A 100 4.09 5.65 4.12
C THR A 100 5.57 5.94 3.89
N THR A 101 6.43 5.57 4.84
CA THR A 101 7.87 5.86 4.80
C THR A 101 8.71 4.66 4.35
N GLY A 102 8.22 3.43 4.54
CA GLY A 102 9.03 2.20 4.37
C GLY A 102 9.94 1.90 5.57
N GLY A 103 10.01 2.81 6.55
CA GLY A 103 10.83 2.72 7.76
C GLY A 103 10.16 1.99 8.93
N SER A 104 10.84 2.00 10.08
CA SER A 104 10.32 1.49 11.35
C SER A 104 9.42 2.50 12.05
N PHE A 105 8.56 1.99 12.93
CA PHE A 105 7.85 2.81 13.92
C PHE A 105 8.77 3.02 15.12
N THR A 106 8.75 4.23 15.67
CA THR A 106 9.38 4.53 16.96
C THR A 106 8.29 4.50 18.03
N VAL A 107 8.50 3.69 19.06
CA VAL A 107 7.56 3.56 20.18
C VAL A 107 8.17 4.20 21.41
N THR A 108 7.39 5.01 22.12
CA THR A 108 7.74 5.50 23.45
C THR A 108 6.61 5.19 24.42
N TYR A 109 6.99 4.83 25.63
CA TYR A 109 6.07 4.62 26.73
C TYR A 109 6.49 5.51 27.90
N ASP A 110 5.57 6.35 28.36
CA ASP A 110 5.75 7.19 29.52
C ASP A 110 4.84 6.67 30.64
N PRO A 111 5.38 5.91 31.61
CA PRO A 111 4.57 5.30 32.65
C PRO A 111 3.82 6.36 33.44
N PRO A 112 2.59 6.08 33.91
CA PRO A 112 1.86 7.00 34.77
C PRO A 112 2.71 7.32 36.01
N ALA A 113 3.19 8.57 36.09
CA ALA A 113 3.84 9.08 37.29
C ALA A 113 2.86 8.96 38.48
N PRO A 114 3.35 8.87 39.73
CA PRO A 114 2.49 8.86 40.92
C PRO A 114 1.56 10.08 40.99
N THR A 115 1.93 11.17 40.32
CA THR A 115 1.18 12.43 40.19
C THR A 115 0.17 12.45 39.03
N GLY A 116 -0.03 11.34 38.32
CA GLY A 116 -1.02 11.22 37.24
C GLY A 116 -0.63 11.87 35.91
N THR A 117 0.63 12.31 35.75
CA THR A 117 1.11 13.06 34.57
C THR A 117 1.75 12.23 33.45
N GLY A 118 1.83 10.91 33.58
CA GLY A 118 2.46 10.06 32.55
C GLY A 118 1.65 10.05 31.24
N LYS A 119 2.34 10.20 30.11
CA LYS A 119 1.74 10.42 28.78
C LYS A 119 1.47 9.13 27.97
N GLY A 120 1.37 7.99 28.64
CA GLY A 120 0.96 6.71 28.04
C GLY A 120 1.87 6.23 26.90
N THR A 121 1.32 5.45 25.97
CA THR A 121 2.05 4.97 24.79
C THR A 121 1.92 5.95 23.63
N LYS A 122 3.05 6.34 23.05
CA LYS A 122 3.11 7.12 21.81
C LYS A 122 3.84 6.33 20.74
N ILE A 123 3.31 6.39 19.53
CA ILE A 123 3.91 5.73 18.38
C ILE A 123 4.07 6.76 17.29
N THR A 124 5.31 6.92 16.85
CA THR A 124 5.69 7.87 15.82
C THR A 124 6.31 7.16 14.63
N MET A 125 6.26 7.84 13.49
CA MET A 125 7.01 7.49 12.29
C MET A 125 7.91 8.65 11.92
N THR A 126 9.15 8.36 11.54
CA THR A 126 10.08 9.39 11.04
C THR A 126 10.21 9.24 9.54
N ASP A 127 9.57 10.13 8.77
CA ASP A 127 9.75 10.23 7.33
C ASP A 127 10.92 11.16 7.01
N GLY A 128 12.15 10.65 7.17
CA GLY A 128 13.40 11.36 6.92
C GLY A 128 13.63 12.58 7.83
N ALA A 129 12.88 13.67 7.62
CA ALA A 129 12.97 14.94 8.33
C ALA A 129 11.76 15.24 9.25
N THR A 130 10.64 14.52 9.14
CA THR A 130 9.43 14.82 9.93
C THR A 130 8.98 13.62 10.75
N THR A 131 8.87 13.81 12.06
CA THR A 131 8.28 12.83 12.98
C THR A 131 6.79 13.07 13.07
N GLN A 132 5.99 12.11 12.60
CA GLN A 132 4.53 12.16 12.69
C GLN A 132 4.05 11.24 13.81
N VAL A 133 3.14 11.75 14.66
CA VAL A 133 2.46 10.93 15.67
C VAL A 133 1.32 10.19 14.99
N VAL A 134 1.39 8.86 14.99
CA VAL A 134 0.39 7.98 14.35
C VAL A 134 -0.57 7.42 15.39
N TYR A 135 -0.13 7.33 16.64
CA TYR A 135 -0.95 6.98 17.79
C TYR A 135 -0.45 7.66 19.07
N GLY A 136 -1.36 8.10 19.92
CA GLY A 136 -1.09 8.57 21.27
C GLY A 136 -2.28 8.29 22.18
N SER A 137 -2.02 7.71 23.35
CA SER A 137 -2.97 7.48 24.45
C SER A 137 -2.58 8.28 25.68
#